data_AF-F0RJZ3-F1
#
_entry.id   AF-F0RJZ3-F1
#
_cell.length_a   1.000
_cell.length_b   1.000
_cell.length_c   1.000
_cell.angle_alpha   90.00
_cell.angle_beta   90.00
_cell.angle_gamma   90.00
#
_symmetry.space_group_name_H-M   'P 1'
#
loop_
_entity.id
_entity.type
_entity.pdbx_description
1 polymer ?
#
loop_
_entity_poly.entity_id
_entity_poly.type
_entity_poly.pdbx_seq_one_letter_code
_entity_poly.pdbx_strand_id
1 'polypeptide(L)'
;MLESSPGEFAHTYAQYAAYGQLLPRPEGSFLLEFVSGDLALYLFDRCGPYSLTGPARVLIHGLIDPEITGVEVSAPAAPWAEAVGRSSVRGVGRVIAQTPRATIVDAGLPLVLSFPARPPYTPGCWTLPAEPGDWLRFTTAAPLHGYLIESLPD
;
A
#
# COMPACT_ATOMS: atom_id res chain seq x y z
N MET A 1 17.13 -0.17 9.57
CA MET A 1 16.54 -1.50 9.34
C MET A 1 15.07 -1.27 9.04
N LEU A 2 14.62 -1.52 7.79
CA LEU A 2 13.20 -1.81 7.54
C LEU A 2 12.84 -2.98 8.46
N GLU A 3 11.61 -3.07 8.94
CA GLU A 3 11.18 -4.04 9.96
C GLU A 3 11.75 -5.44 9.73
N SER A 4 12.12 -6.12 10.82
CA SER A 4 12.97 -7.31 10.83
C SER A 4 12.37 -8.49 10.06
N SER A 5 11.08 -8.41 9.73
CA SER A 5 10.38 -9.35 8.86
C SER A 5 9.15 -8.71 8.17
N PRO A 6 8.66 -9.29 7.06
CA PRO A 6 7.36 -8.95 6.48
C PRO A 6 6.18 -9.02 7.46
N GLY A 7 6.24 -9.92 8.45
CA GLY A 7 5.19 -10.07 9.47
C GLY A 7 5.12 -8.89 10.44
N GLU A 8 6.27 -8.33 10.84
CA GLU A 8 6.31 -7.11 11.66
C GLU A 8 5.67 -5.93 10.92
N PHE A 9 5.97 -5.76 9.63
CA PHE A 9 5.33 -4.74 8.79
C PHE A 9 3.81 -4.90 8.74
N ALA A 10 3.34 -6.11 8.42
CA ALA A 10 1.92 -6.42 8.37
C ALA A 10 1.23 -6.09 9.71
N HIS A 11 1.85 -6.47 10.83
CA HIS A 11 1.32 -6.20 12.16
C HIS A 11 1.26 -4.70 12.50
N THR A 12 2.37 -3.96 12.26
CA THR A 12 2.46 -2.53 12.55
C THR A 12 1.37 -1.71 11.86
N TYR A 13 1.05 -2.06 10.60
CA TYR A 13 0.09 -1.30 9.80
C TYR A 13 -1.25 -2.01 9.63
N ALA A 14 -1.52 -3.11 10.34
CA ALA A 14 -2.74 -3.94 10.17
C ALA A 14 -4.06 -3.16 10.28
N GLN A 15 -4.09 -2.09 11.07
CA GLN A 15 -5.25 -1.21 11.21
C GLN A 15 -5.62 -0.47 9.91
N TYR A 16 -4.65 -0.30 9.00
CA TYR A 16 -4.81 0.34 7.70
C TYR A 16 -4.97 -0.68 6.56
N ALA A 17 -5.39 -1.91 6.87
CA ALA A 17 -5.69 -2.89 5.83
C ALA A 17 -7.01 -2.55 5.12
N ALA A 18 -6.97 -2.54 3.80
CA ALA A 18 -8.15 -2.39 2.95
C ALA A 18 -9.00 -3.67 2.99
N TYR A 19 -10.32 -3.52 2.99
CA TYR A 19 -11.25 -4.64 2.87
C TYR A 19 -11.64 -4.86 1.41
N GLY A 20 -11.75 -6.13 1.00
CA GLY A 20 -12.11 -6.47 -0.36
C GLY A 20 -12.21 -7.97 -0.59
N GLN A 21 -12.14 -8.37 -1.86
CA GLN A 21 -12.19 -9.76 -2.30
C GLN A 21 -10.82 -10.16 -2.88
N LEU A 22 -10.25 -11.25 -2.39
CA LEU A 22 -9.15 -11.94 -3.06
C LEU A 22 -9.70 -12.94 -4.07
N LEU A 23 -9.31 -12.77 -5.33
CA LEU A 23 -9.73 -13.65 -6.40
C LEU A 23 -8.89 -14.94 -6.42
N PRO A 24 -9.45 -16.04 -6.96
CA PRO A 24 -8.69 -17.27 -7.16
C PRO A 24 -7.45 -17.04 -8.01
N ARG A 25 -6.33 -17.62 -7.61
CA ARG A 25 -5.06 -17.56 -8.35
C ARG A 25 -4.55 -18.95 -8.72
N PRO A 26 -3.78 -19.09 -9.81
CA PRO A 26 -3.02 -20.30 -10.06
C PRO A 26 -2.06 -20.60 -8.90
N GLU A 27 -1.91 -21.87 -8.55
CA GLU A 27 -0.94 -22.32 -7.56
C GLU A 27 0.48 -21.88 -7.96
N GLY A 28 1.25 -21.38 -6.99
CA GLY A 28 2.60 -20.85 -7.22
C GLY A 28 2.67 -19.42 -7.77
N SER A 29 1.54 -18.74 -7.98
CA SER A 29 1.53 -17.31 -8.32
C SER A 29 2.07 -16.45 -7.17
N PHE A 30 3.01 -15.55 -7.47
CA PHE A 30 3.48 -14.52 -6.55
C PHE A 30 2.61 -13.26 -6.53
N LEU A 31 1.54 -13.25 -7.33
CA LEU A 31 0.57 -12.15 -7.38
C LEU A 31 -0.74 -12.54 -6.69
N LEU A 32 -1.22 -11.64 -5.85
CA LEU A 32 -2.59 -11.58 -5.36
C LEU A 32 -3.40 -10.67 -6.28
N GLU A 33 -4.57 -11.13 -6.69
CA GLU A 33 -5.55 -10.28 -7.35
C GLU A 33 -6.59 -9.88 -6.31
N PHE A 34 -6.60 -8.59 -5.96
CA PHE A 34 -7.42 -8.03 -4.89
C PHE A 34 -8.36 -6.97 -5.46
N VAL A 35 -9.65 -7.09 -5.14
CA VAL A 35 -10.68 -6.16 -5.57
C VAL A 35 -11.28 -5.45 -4.36
N SER A 36 -11.24 -4.12 -4.36
CA SER A 36 -11.89 -3.28 -3.35
C SER A 36 -12.74 -2.21 -4.04
N GLY A 37 -14.07 -2.31 -3.88
CA GLY A 37 -14.99 -1.53 -4.71
C GLY A 37 -14.77 -1.84 -6.19
N ASP A 38 -14.61 -0.79 -7.00
CA ASP A 38 -14.36 -0.88 -8.44
C ASP A 38 -12.86 -0.99 -8.80
N LEU A 39 -11.97 -1.01 -7.79
CA LEU A 39 -10.52 -1.07 -8.00
C LEU A 39 -10.00 -2.51 -7.90
N ALA A 40 -9.46 -3.02 -9.00
CA ALA A 40 -8.72 -4.27 -9.05
C ALA A 40 -7.20 -4.01 -9.02
N LEU A 41 -6.49 -4.67 -8.11
CA LEU A 41 -5.04 -4.54 -7.93
C LEU A 41 -4.35 -5.89 -8.04
N TYR A 42 -3.20 -5.88 -8.72
CA TYR A 42 -2.25 -6.99 -8.71
C TYR A 42 -1.14 -6.69 -7.71
N LEU A 43 -1.12 -7.42 -6.60
CA LEU A 43 -0.21 -7.18 -5.48
C LEU A 43 0.82 -8.31 -5.40
N PHE A 44 2.09 -7.97 -5.22
CA PHE A 44 3.12 -8.94 -4.93
C PHE A 44 2.93 -9.49 -3.51
N ASP A 45 2.70 -10.80 -3.42
CA ASP A 45 2.39 -11.50 -2.18
C ASP A 45 3.59 -11.52 -1.22
N ARG A 46 3.38 -11.07 0.00
CA ARG A 46 4.39 -11.06 1.07
C ARG A 46 4.08 -12.02 2.22
N CYS A 47 3.01 -12.80 2.14
CA CYS A 47 2.50 -13.65 3.22
C CYS A 47 2.68 -15.17 3.02
N GLY A 48 3.08 -15.62 1.82
CA GLY A 48 3.45 -17.02 1.57
C GLY A 48 2.45 -17.80 0.71
N PRO A 49 2.71 -19.09 0.41
CA PRO A 49 2.12 -19.78 -0.74
C PRO A 49 0.61 -20.05 -0.63
N TYR A 50 0.06 -20.15 0.59
CA TYR A 50 -1.34 -20.50 0.83
C TYR A 50 -2.18 -19.26 1.16
N SER A 51 -2.52 -18.48 0.14
CA SER A 51 -3.41 -17.33 0.31
C SER A 51 -4.87 -17.78 0.23
N LEU A 52 -5.67 -17.30 1.18
CA LEU A 52 -7.12 -17.46 1.20
C LEU A 52 -7.75 -16.80 -0.05
N THR A 53 -8.87 -17.34 -0.52
CA THR A 53 -9.72 -16.71 -1.54
C THR A 53 -11.02 -16.22 -0.91
N GLY A 54 -11.60 -15.14 -1.44
CA GLY A 54 -12.83 -14.54 -0.94
C GLY A 54 -12.59 -13.29 -0.09
N PRO A 55 -13.51 -12.93 0.83
CA PRO A 55 -13.40 -11.71 1.61
C PRO A 55 -12.11 -11.67 2.44
N ALA A 56 -11.36 -10.58 2.34
CA ALA A 56 -10.07 -10.44 3.00
C ALA A 56 -9.77 -8.99 3.41
N ARG A 57 -8.86 -8.85 4.38
CA ARG A 57 -8.21 -7.60 4.72
C ARG A 57 -6.77 -7.64 4.21
N VAL A 58 -6.44 -6.71 3.32
CA VAL A 58 -5.13 -6.65 2.68
C VAL A 58 -4.50 -5.30 2.96
N LEU A 59 -3.32 -5.33 3.59
CA LEU A 59 -2.47 -4.16 3.67
C LEU A 59 -1.76 -3.98 2.32
N ILE A 60 -1.92 -2.80 1.73
CA ILE A 60 -1.35 -2.46 0.43
C ILE A 60 -0.21 -1.47 0.66
N HIS A 61 1.00 -1.87 0.29
CA HIS A 61 2.19 -1.03 0.39
C HIS A 61 2.72 -0.66 -1.00
N GLY A 62 2.80 0.64 -1.28
CA GLY A 62 3.34 1.18 -2.51
C GLY A 62 4.59 2.00 -2.28
N LEU A 63 5.55 1.88 -3.20
CA LEU A 63 6.73 2.73 -3.19
C LEU A 63 6.52 3.92 -4.11
N ILE A 64 6.89 5.12 -3.65
CA ILE A 64 7.08 6.29 -4.51
C ILE A 64 8.56 6.33 -4.86
N ASP A 65 8.93 6.21 -6.13
CA ASP A 65 10.32 6.39 -6.55
C ASP A 65 10.45 7.76 -7.22
N PRO A 66 11.12 8.75 -6.61
CA PRO A 66 11.21 10.11 -7.18
C PRO A 66 11.84 10.18 -8.57
N GLU A 67 12.57 9.14 -9.00
CA GLU A 67 13.19 9.09 -10.33
C GLU A 67 12.24 8.53 -11.40
N ILE A 68 11.16 7.85 -10.99
CA ILE A 68 10.26 7.10 -11.89
C ILE A 68 8.81 7.59 -11.78
N THR A 69 8.42 8.02 -10.58
CA THR A 69 7.06 8.40 -10.21
C THR A 69 7.04 9.69 -9.41
N GLY A 70 5.83 10.22 -9.16
CA GLY A 70 5.64 11.52 -8.52
C GLY A 70 4.75 11.45 -7.29
N VAL A 71 5.01 12.37 -6.37
CA VAL A 71 4.11 12.73 -5.27
C VAL A 71 4.14 14.24 -5.09
N GLU A 72 2.98 14.85 -4.92
CA GLU A 72 2.84 16.27 -4.62
C GLU A 72 1.69 16.52 -3.65
N VAL A 73 1.86 17.54 -2.80
CA VAL A 73 0.75 18.07 -2.02
C VAL A 73 -0.20 18.79 -2.98
N SER A 74 -1.49 18.51 -2.82
CA SER A 74 -2.55 18.95 -3.71
C SER A 74 -3.66 19.63 -2.91
N ALA A 75 -4.55 20.34 -3.60
CA ALA A 75 -5.77 20.84 -3.00
C ALA A 75 -6.71 19.68 -2.63
N PRO A 76 -7.57 19.84 -1.61
CA PRO A 76 -8.60 18.84 -1.29
C PRO A 76 -9.47 18.46 -2.47
N ALA A 77 -9.75 17.16 -2.63
CA ALA A 77 -10.56 16.61 -3.72
C ALA A 77 -11.40 15.41 -3.23
N ALA A 78 -12.22 14.81 -4.10
CA ALA A 78 -12.75 13.48 -3.80
C ALA A 78 -11.60 12.45 -3.89
N PRO A 79 -11.46 11.53 -2.92
CA PRO A 79 -10.40 10.53 -2.96
C PRO A 79 -10.67 9.51 -4.06
N TRP A 80 -9.62 9.12 -4.78
CA TRP A 80 -9.70 8.10 -5.84
C TRP A 80 -8.35 7.43 -6.07
N ALA A 81 -8.38 6.20 -6.54
CA ALA A 81 -7.22 5.44 -6.97
C ALA A 81 -7.57 4.61 -8.20
N GLU A 82 -6.61 4.44 -9.11
CA GLU A 82 -6.73 3.57 -10.28
C GLU A 82 -5.45 2.77 -10.50
N ALA A 83 -5.60 1.51 -10.92
CA ALA A 83 -4.47 0.68 -11.29
C ALA A 83 -3.83 1.20 -12.59
N VAL A 84 -2.51 1.35 -12.58
CA VAL A 84 -1.75 1.78 -13.76
C VAL A 84 -0.73 0.71 -14.10
N GLY A 85 -0.90 0.07 -15.25
CA GLY A 85 -0.03 -1.04 -15.64
C GLY A 85 -0.14 -2.23 -14.67
N ARG A 86 0.97 -2.96 -14.50
CA ARG A 86 1.03 -4.12 -13.61
C ARG A 86 1.56 -3.70 -12.25
N SER A 87 0.76 -3.91 -11.21
CA SER A 87 1.19 -3.71 -9.81
C SER A 87 1.67 -2.28 -9.53
N SER A 88 0.94 -1.28 -10.02
CA SER A 88 1.13 0.13 -9.64
C SER A 88 -0.22 0.83 -9.58
N VAL A 89 -0.30 1.89 -8.79
CA VAL A 89 -1.52 2.68 -8.63
C VAL A 89 -1.18 4.17 -8.73
N ARG A 90 -2.10 4.96 -9.27
CA ARG A 90 -2.07 6.41 -9.12
C ARG A 90 -3.37 6.87 -8.49
N GLY A 91 -3.33 8.01 -7.81
CA GLY A 91 -4.50 8.47 -7.08
C GLY A 91 -4.37 9.86 -6.49
N VAL A 92 -5.45 10.27 -5.87
CA VAL A 92 -5.52 11.41 -4.95
C VAL A 92 -6.13 10.92 -3.65
N GLY A 93 -5.52 11.27 -2.52
CA GLY A 93 -6.02 10.86 -1.23
C GLY A 93 -5.54 11.75 -0.09
N ARG A 94 -6.21 11.64 1.05
CA ARG A 94 -5.88 12.39 2.25
C ARG A 94 -4.88 11.60 3.10
N VAL A 95 -3.85 12.25 3.62
CA VAL A 95 -2.96 11.66 4.61
C VAL A 95 -3.73 11.50 5.92
N ILE A 96 -3.93 10.26 6.35
CA ILE A 96 -4.66 9.94 7.59
C ILE A 96 -3.71 9.65 8.76
N ALA A 97 -2.48 9.24 8.47
CA ALA A 97 -1.45 9.02 9.47
C ALA A 97 -0.06 9.10 8.86
N GLN A 98 0.93 9.36 9.71
CA GLN A 98 2.34 9.30 9.35
C GLN A 98 3.12 8.59 10.45
N THR A 99 3.99 7.69 10.05
CA THR A 99 4.96 7.03 10.94
C THR A 99 6.37 7.41 10.47
N PRO A 100 7.42 7.12 11.25
CA PRO A 100 8.79 7.35 10.78
C PRO A 100 9.20 6.58 9.51
N ARG A 101 8.38 5.62 9.05
CA ARG A 101 8.70 4.68 7.96
C ARG A 101 7.70 4.71 6.80
N ALA A 102 6.55 5.34 6.97
CA ALA A 102 5.54 5.40 5.93
C ALA A 102 4.55 6.55 6.16
N THR A 103 3.90 6.94 5.07
CA THR A 103 2.78 7.86 5.04
C THR A 103 1.54 7.07 4.64
N ILE A 104 0.47 7.13 5.43
CA ILE A 104 -0.77 6.41 5.16
C ILE A 104 -1.75 7.37 4.50
N VAL A 105 -2.23 6.98 3.32
CA VAL A 105 -3.12 7.78 2.48
C VAL A 105 -4.44 7.06 2.28
N ASP A 106 -5.56 7.73 2.52
CA ASP A 106 -6.89 7.28 2.12
C ASP A 106 -7.23 7.85 0.74
N ALA A 107 -7.19 7.00 -0.28
CA ALA A 107 -7.49 7.32 -1.68
C ALA A 107 -8.77 6.61 -2.16
N GLY A 108 -9.74 6.40 -1.26
CA GLY A 108 -10.91 5.54 -1.48
C GLY A 108 -10.68 4.11 -0.99
N LEU A 109 -9.42 3.80 -0.68
CA LEU A 109 -8.97 2.71 0.15
C LEU A 109 -7.67 3.14 0.86
N PRO A 110 -7.35 2.56 2.03
CA PRO A 110 -6.09 2.85 2.70
C PRO A 110 -4.89 2.30 1.93
N LEU A 111 -3.87 3.12 1.76
CA LEU A 111 -2.59 2.78 1.16
C LEU A 111 -1.46 3.18 2.10
N VAL A 112 -0.50 2.27 2.32
CA VAL A 112 0.76 2.59 2.99
C VAL A 112 1.75 2.97 1.92
N LEU A 113 2.23 4.21 1.93
CA LEU A 113 3.16 4.72 0.93
C LEU A 113 4.49 5.09 1.57
N SER A 114 5.60 4.81 0.88
CA SER A 114 6.92 5.23 1.33
C SER A 114 7.87 5.46 0.17
N PHE A 115 8.92 6.25 0.38
CA PHE A 115 10.09 6.22 -0.50
C PHE A 115 10.86 4.89 -0.34
N PRO A 116 11.57 4.43 -1.38
CA PRO A 116 12.46 3.29 -1.27
C PRO A 116 13.61 3.60 -0.28
N ALA A 117 14.03 2.58 0.48
CA ALA A 117 15.16 2.71 1.38
C ALA A 117 16.46 2.86 0.57
N ARG A 118 16.99 4.08 0.47
CA ARG A 118 18.27 4.37 -0.20
C ARG A 118 19.29 4.89 0.82
N PRO A 119 20.57 4.47 0.76
CA PRO A 119 21.62 5.09 1.57
C PRO A 119 21.78 6.58 1.23
N PRO A 120 22.02 7.46 2.21
CA PRO A 120 22.12 7.18 3.65
C PRO A 120 20.74 7.04 4.32
N TYR A 121 20.59 6.01 5.17
CA TYR A 121 19.35 5.69 5.89
C TYR A 121 19.07 6.65 7.06
N THR A 122 18.76 7.90 6.74
CA THR A 122 18.46 8.94 7.73
C THR A 122 17.03 8.81 8.26
N PRO A 123 16.74 9.26 9.50
CA PRO A 123 15.37 9.29 10.01
C PRO A 123 14.44 10.07 9.07
N GLY A 124 13.29 9.49 8.73
CA GLY A 124 12.32 10.11 7.82
C GLY A 124 12.61 9.94 6.32
N CYS A 125 13.71 9.27 5.93
CA CYS A 125 14.01 9.07 4.49
C CYS A 125 12.98 8.22 3.73
N TRP A 126 12.05 7.58 4.45
CA TRP A 126 10.95 6.78 3.89
C TRP A 126 9.63 7.54 3.78
N THR A 127 9.44 8.63 4.54
CA THR A 127 8.14 9.32 4.60
C THR A 127 7.99 10.29 3.46
N LEU A 128 6.77 10.43 2.95
CA LEU A 128 6.44 11.42 1.94
C LEU A 128 6.47 12.83 2.57
N PRO A 129 6.74 13.90 1.79
CA PRO A 129 6.80 15.27 2.29
C PRO A 129 5.38 15.83 2.54
N ALA A 130 4.68 15.30 3.54
CA ALA A 130 3.30 15.63 3.87
C ALA A 130 3.04 15.47 5.37
N GLU A 131 1.95 16.06 5.87
CA GLU A 131 1.45 15.89 7.23
C GLU A 131 0.04 15.29 7.26
N PRO A 132 -0.38 14.64 8.37
CA PRO A 132 -1.76 14.21 8.53
C PRO A 132 -2.74 15.36 8.31
N GLY A 133 -3.70 15.18 7.41
CA GLY A 133 -4.62 16.22 6.97
C GLY A 133 -4.35 16.71 5.54
N ASP A 134 -3.12 16.63 5.06
CA ASP A 134 -2.75 17.02 3.70
C ASP A 134 -3.38 16.10 2.67
N TRP A 135 -3.51 16.61 1.44
CA TRP A 135 -3.97 15.84 0.29
C TRP A 135 -2.80 15.59 -0.65
N LEU A 136 -2.62 14.34 -1.06
CA LEU A 136 -1.55 13.94 -1.97
C LEU A 136 -2.13 13.52 -3.31
N ARG A 137 -1.51 13.99 -4.39
CA ARG A 137 -1.55 13.32 -5.69
C ARG A 137 -0.30 12.49 -5.84
N PHE A 138 -0.45 11.21 -6.21
CA PHE A 138 0.68 10.28 -6.23
C PHE A 138 0.60 9.28 -7.37
N THR A 139 1.73 8.67 -7.70
CA THR A 139 1.85 7.48 -8.54
C THR A 139 2.91 6.57 -7.92
N THR A 140 2.60 5.28 -7.73
CA THR A 140 3.53 4.31 -7.17
C THR A 140 4.35 3.64 -8.26
N ALA A 141 5.58 3.25 -7.92
CA ALA A 141 6.36 2.31 -8.72
C ALA A 141 5.83 0.89 -8.54
N ALA A 142 6.13 0.01 -9.49
CA ALA A 142 5.90 -1.42 -9.36
C ALA A 142 7.04 -2.09 -8.57
N PRO A 143 6.75 -3.17 -7.82
CA PRO A 143 5.41 -3.69 -7.52
C PRO A 143 4.75 -3.01 -6.30
N LEU A 144 3.42 -3.01 -6.28
CA LEU A 144 2.64 -2.90 -5.05
C LEU A 144 2.78 -4.19 -4.27
N HIS A 145 3.03 -4.10 -2.97
CA HIS A 145 3.10 -5.25 -2.08
C HIS A 145 1.78 -5.45 -1.36
N GLY A 146 1.33 -6.71 -1.28
CA GLY A 146 0.14 -7.10 -0.54
C GLY A 146 0.51 -7.96 0.66
N TYR A 147 -0.04 -7.61 1.82
CA TYR A 147 0.08 -8.41 3.04
C TYR A 147 -1.31 -8.77 3.52
N LEU A 148 -1.60 -10.07 3.60
CA LEU A 148 -2.81 -10.57 4.21
C LEU A 148 -2.78 -10.32 5.71
N ILE A 149 -3.82 -9.67 6.21
CA ILE A 149 -4.04 -9.53 7.65
C ILE A 149 -5.01 -10.62 8.06
N GLU A 150 -4.49 -11.62 8.79
CA GLU A 150 -5.35 -12.61 9.45
C GLU A 150 -6.31 -11.87 10.38
N SER A 151 -7.60 -12.18 10.28
CA SER A 151 -8.56 -11.76 11.29
C SER A 151 -8.09 -12.30 12.65
N LEU A 152 -7.92 -11.40 13.64
CA LEU A 152 -7.90 -11.84 15.02
C LEU A 152 -9.16 -12.69 15.25
N PRO A 153 -9.06 -13.87 15.89
CA PRO A 153 -10.26 -14.54 16.36
C PRO A 153 -11.02 -13.58 17.28
N ASP A 154 -12.34 -13.51 17.09
CA ASP A 154 -13.27 -12.74 17.94
C ASP A 154 -13.07 -13.05 19.43
#